data_AF-A0A520J272-F1
#
_entry.id   AF-A0A520J272-F1
#
_cell.length_a   1.000
_cell.length_b   1.000
_cell.length_c   1.000
_cell.angle_alpha   90.00
_cell.angle_beta   90.00
_cell.angle_gamma   90.00
#
_symmetry.space_group_name_H-M   'P 1'
#
loop_
_entity.id
_entity.type
_entity.pdbx_description
1 polymer ?
#
loop_
_entity_poly.entity_id
_entity_poly.type
_entity_poly.pdbx_seq_one_letter_code
_entity_poly.pdbx_strand_id
1 'polypeptide(L)'
;MHDGSLTRTLERDWVRWSLIAWGLIALYYVINRWTGIHFLQLGDTDDNMRLMQVRAWLGGQGWYDLRQYRMNPPLGFNMHWSRIVDQPGKRQIDDPAPV
;
A
#
# COMPACT_ATOMS: atom_id res chain seq x y z
N MET A 1 -30.37 -13.91 35.74
CA MET A 1 -30.38 -12.44 35.54
C MET A 1 -28.95 -11.91 35.61
N HIS A 2 -28.14 -12.11 34.55
CA HIS A 2 -26.77 -11.56 34.47
C HIS A 2 -26.44 -10.96 33.07
N ASP A 3 -27.40 -10.90 32.14
CA ASP A 3 -27.13 -10.56 30.72
C ASP A 3 -27.16 -9.07 30.38
N GLY A 4 -27.59 -8.21 31.30
CA GLY A 4 -27.73 -6.77 31.03
C GLY A 4 -26.44 -5.96 31.17
N SER A 5 -25.41 -6.48 31.86
CA SER A 5 -24.15 -5.76 32.08
C SER A 5 -23.14 -6.03 30.97
N LEU A 6 -23.02 -7.28 30.52
CA LEU A 6 -22.11 -7.69 29.44
C LEU A 6 -22.45 -7.01 28.11
N THR A 7 -23.74 -6.97 27.77
CA THR A 7 -24.27 -6.27 26.60
C THR A 7 -23.95 -4.78 26.64
N ARG A 8 -24.21 -4.10 27.76
CA ARG A 8 -23.86 -2.68 27.95
C ARG A 8 -22.36 -2.40 27.88
N THR A 9 -21.50 -3.31 28.38
CA THR A 9 -20.04 -3.15 28.24
C THR A 9 -19.57 -3.36 26.82
N LEU A 10 -20.15 -4.32 26.09
CA LEU A 10 -19.86 -4.53 24.68
C LEU A 10 -20.32 -3.33 23.85
N GLU A 11 -21.51 -2.79 24.07
CA GLU A 11 -22.01 -1.59 23.38
C GLU A 11 -21.16 -0.35 23.64
N ARG A 12 -20.56 -0.22 24.84
CA ARG A 12 -19.69 0.91 25.17
C ARG A 12 -18.29 0.74 24.60
N ASP A 13 -17.75 -0.48 24.61
CA ASP A 13 -16.35 -0.76 24.29
C ASP A 13 -16.17 -1.52 22.95
N TRP A 14 -17.21 -1.61 22.11
CA TRP A 14 -17.18 -2.43 20.89
C TRP A 14 -16.02 -2.04 19.97
N VAL A 15 -15.73 -0.75 19.83
CA VAL A 15 -14.61 -0.26 19.02
C VAL A 15 -13.28 -0.82 19.53
N ARG A 16 -13.07 -0.82 20.85
CA ARG A 16 -11.84 -1.35 21.46
C ARG A 16 -11.71 -2.84 21.16
N TRP A 17 -12.77 -3.61 21.33
CA TRP A 17 -12.75 -5.05 21.04
C TRP A 17 -12.58 -5.35 19.56
N SER A 18 -13.21 -4.57 18.68
CA SER A 18 -13.00 -4.64 17.23
C SER A 18 -11.56 -4.33 16.85
N LEU A 19 -10.94 -3.30 17.42
CA LEU A 19 -9.55 -2.96 17.16
C LEU A 19 -8.59 -4.04 17.67
N ILE A 20 -8.86 -4.61 18.85
CA ILE A 20 -8.09 -5.76 19.36
C ILE A 20 -8.20 -6.94 18.39
N ALA A 21 -9.42 -7.28 17.95
CA ALA A 21 -9.63 -8.35 17.00
C ALA A 21 -8.89 -8.10 15.67
N TRP A 22 -9.02 -6.91 15.08
CA TRP A 22 -8.29 -6.54 13.86
C TRP A 22 -6.78 -6.54 14.04
N GLY A 23 -6.27 -6.09 15.19
CA GLY A 23 -4.85 -6.14 15.52
C GLY A 23 -4.32 -7.56 15.61
N LEU A 24 -5.07 -8.47 16.24
CA LEU A 24 -4.71 -9.90 16.30
C LEU A 24 -4.75 -10.56 14.92
N ILE A 25 -5.73 -10.24 14.08
CA ILE A 25 -5.82 -10.74 12.71
C ILE A 25 -4.64 -10.26 11.87
N ALA A 26 -4.31 -8.96 11.94
CA ALA A 26 -3.15 -8.40 11.25
C ALA A 26 -1.85 -9.06 11.71
N LEU A 27 -1.66 -9.22 13.03
CA LEU A 27 -0.50 -9.89 13.60
C LEU A 27 -0.39 -11.35 13.12
N TYR A 28 -1.50 -12.07 13.10
CA TYR A 28 -1.56 -13.43 12.56
C TYR A 28 -1.06 -13.47 11.11
N TYR A 29 -1.57 -12.60 10.23
CA TYR A 29 -1.11 -12.57 8.83
C TYR A 29 0.36 -12.18 8.68
N VAL A 30 0.86 -11.22 9.45
CA VAL A 30 2.28 -10.83 9.44
C VAL A 30 3.18 -11.99 9.83
N ILE A 31 2.83 -12.73 10.89
CA ILE A 31 3.59 -13.91 11.33
C ILE A 31 3.56 -14.99 10.24
N ASN A 32 2.39 -15.31 9.69
CA ASN A 32 2.27 -16.35 8.65
C ASN A 32 2.98 -16.00 7.35
N ARG A 33 3.09 -14.71 7.03
CA ARG A 33 3.76 -14.22 5.81
C ARG A 33 5.18 -13.71 6.06
N TRP A 34 5.73 -13.92 7.26
CA TRP A 34 7.00 -13.36 7.68
C TRP A 34 8.13 -13.62 6.69
N THR A 35 8.32 -14.87 6.27
CA THR A 35 9.35 -15.24 5.28
C THR A 35 9.15 -14.51 3.95
N GLY A 36 7.92 -14.43 3.44
CA GLY A 36 7.62 -13.73 2.19
C GLY A 36 7.88 -12.24 2.29
N ILE A 37 7.53 -11.61 3.41
CA ILE A 37 7.84 -10.20 3.69
C ILE A 37 9.36 -9.99 3.73
N HIS A 38 10.09 -10.86 4.44
CA HIS A 38 11.54 -10.76 4.58
C HIS A 38 12.29 -10.83 3.26
N PHE A 39 11.81 -11.66 2.33
CA PHE A 39 12.42 -11.84 1.01
C PHE A 39 11.73 -11.03 -0.10
N LEU A 40 10.81 -10.12 0.26
CA LEU A 40 10.06 -9.29 -0.68
C LEU A 40 9.40 -10.12 -1.80
N GLN A 41 8.73 -11.21 -1.43
CA GLN A 41 7.97 -12.04 -2.36
C GLN A 41 6.71 -11.27 -2.82
N LEU A 42 6.78 -10.71 -4.01
CA LEU A 42 5.68 -10.00 -4.66
C LEU A 42 4.91 -11.00 -5.53
N GLY A 43 3.79 -11.49 -5.01
CA GLY A 43 3.10 -12.68 -5.51
C GLY A 43 2.33 -12.44 -6.80
N ASP A 44 1.94 -11.20 -7.07
CA ASP A 44 1.25 -10.83 -8.30
C ASP A 44 2.02 -9.79 -9.12
N THR A 45 1.55 -9.58 -10.36
CA THR A 45 2.13 -8.60 -11.27
C THR A 45 1.94 -7.16 -10.80
N ASP A 46 0.88 -6.89 -10.05
CA ASP A 46 0.48 -5.55 -9.63
C ASP A 46 1.38 -5.03 -8.50
N ASP A 47 1.75 -5.91 -7.57
CA ASP A 47 2.74 -5.72 -6.50
C ASP A 47 4.12 -5.39 -7.07
N ASN A 48 4.57 -6.18 -8.04
CA ASN A 48 5.82 -5.93 -8.77
C ASN A 48 5.76 -4.57 -9.48
N MET A 49 4.62 -4.27 -10.09
CA MET A 49 4.40 -3.01 -10.76
C MET A 49 4.37 -1.81 -9.82
N ARG A 50 3.82 -1.98 -8.62
CA ARG A 50 3.87 -0.94 -7.60
C ARG A 50 5.30 -0.67 -7.16
N LEU A 51 6.09 -1.71 -6.91
CA LEU A 51 7.51 -1.56 -6.57
C LEU A 51 8.29 -0.86 -7.68
N MET A 52 8.02 -1.17 -8.94
CA MET A 52 8.66 -0.47 -10.07
C MET A 52 8.31 1.02 -10.11
N GLN A 53 7.06 1.40 -9.83
CA GLN A 53 6.66 2.81 -9.74
C GLN A 53 7.38 3.53 -8.59
N VAL A 54 7.47 2.91 -7.41
CA VAL A 54 8.21 3.47 -6.27
C VAL A 54 9.69 3.64 -6.59
N ARG A 55 10.32 2.63 -7.23
CA ARG A 55 11.72 2.71 -7.64
C ARG A 55 11.96 3.81 -8.67
N ALA A 56 11.07 3.99 -9.63
CA ALA A 56 11.20 5.03 -10.64
C ALA A 56 11.04 6.42 -10.03
N TRP A 57 10.09 6.59 -9.11
CA TRP A 57 9.91 7.82 -8.35
C TRP A 57 11.13 8.15 -7.46
N LEU A 58 11.66 7.16 -6.73
CA LEU A 58 12.94 7.31 -5.99
C LEU A 58 14.14 7.57 -6.92
N GLY A 59 14.06 7.15 -8.18
CA GLY A 59 15.03 7.41 -9.23
C GLY A 59 14.85 8.76 -9.94
N GLY A 60 13.91 9.61 -9.50
CA GLY A 60 13.71 10.97 -10.02
C GLY A 60 12.47 11.16 -10.90
N GLN A 61 11.71 10.11 -11.22
CA GLN A 61 10.44 10.26 -11.96
C GLN A 61 9.46 11.15 -11.16
N GLY A 62 8.80 12.09 -11.82
CA GLY A 62 7.84 12.99 -11.19
C GLY A 62 6.70 12.25 -10.49
N TRP A 63 6.18 12.83 -9.41
CA TRP A 63 5.08 12.21 -8.64
C TRP A 63 3.79 12.05 -9.45
N TYR A 64 3.49 13.02 -10.31
CA TYR A 64 2.33 12.99 -11.23
C TYR A 64 2.60 12.19 -12.52
N ASP A 65 3.85 11.81 -12.79
CA ASP A 65 4.17 10.95 -13.92
C ASP A 65 3.86 9.49 -13.56
N LEU A 66 2.68 9.02 -13.97
CA LEU A 66 2.22 7.64 -13.81
C LEU A 66 2.64 6.72 -14.96
N ARG A 67 3.46 7.21 -15.90
CA ARG A 67 3.87 6.43 -17.06
C ARG A 67 4.91 5.39 -16.66
N GLN A 68 4.69 4.16 -17.08
CA GLN A 68 5.66 3.09 -16.99
C GLN A 68 6.36 2.93 -18.34
N TYR A 69 7.55 3.51 -18.47
CA TYR A 69 8.36 3.46 -19.68
C TYR A 69 8.91 2.07 -20.01
N ARG A 70 8.97 1.16 -19.02
CA ARG A 70 9.41 -0.23 -19.24
C ARG A 70 8.30 -1.17 -19.73
N MET A 71 7.07 -0.69 -19.83
CA MET A 71 5.96 -1.42 -20.43
C MET A 71 5.63 -0.88 -21.81
N ASN A 72 5.15 -1.72 -22.72
CA ASN A 72 4.70 -1.28 -24.05
C ASN A 72 5.68 -0.31 -24.76
N PRO A 73 6.97 -0.70 -24.92
CA PRO A 73 7.94 0.13 -25.61
C PRO A 73 7.52 0.36 -27.08
N PRO A 74 7.86 1.51 -27.69
CA PRO A 74 8.70 2.59 -27.13
C PRO A 74 7.92 3.59 -26.27
N LEU A 75 6.58 3.59 -26.35
CA LEU A 75 5.77 4.66 -25.77
C LEU A 75 5.66 4.54 -24.24
N GLY A 76 5.70 3.37 -23.62
CA GLY A 76 5.28 3.29 -22.22
C GLY A 76 3.77 3.13 -22.08
N PHE A 77 3.32 2.79 -20.87
CA PHE A 77 1.89 2.71 -20.54
C PHE A 77 1.56 3.56 -19.31
N ASN A 78 0.47 4.33 -19.36
CA ASN A 78 0.02 5.11 -18.20
C ASN A 78 -0.72 4.22 -17.21
N MET A 79 -0.23 4.18 -15.97
CA MET A 79 -0.91 3.45 -14.91
C MET A 79 -2.20 4.17 -14.51
N HIS A 80 -3.28 3.42 -14.36
CA HIS A 80 -4.59 3.96 -13.98
C HIS A 80 -4.75 4.18 -12.47
N TRP A 81 -3.83 3.66 -11.65
CA TRP A 81 -3.84 3.83 -10.19
C TRP A 81 -3.16 5.14 -9.78
N SER A 82 -3.61 5.70 -8.66
CA SER A 82 -2.98 6.88 -8.07
C SER A 82 -1.69 6.55 -7.31
N ARG A 83 -0.80 7.55 -7.22
CA ARG A 83 0.40 7.52 -6.36
C ARG A 83 0.22 8.27 -5.04
N ILE A 84 -1.02 8.41 -4.57
CA ILE A 84 -1.29 9.15 -3.33
C ILE A 84 -0.53 8.59 -2.11
N VAL A 85 -0.38 7.27 -2.06
CA VAL A 85 0.35 6.57 -0.98
C VAL A 85 1.87 6.82 -1.05
N ASP A 86 2.41 7.18 -2.22
CA ASP A 86 3.85 7.38 -2.43
C ASP A 86 4.26 8.85 -2.23
N GLN A 87 3.35 9.73 -1.81
CA GLN A 87 3.63 11.16 -1.67
C GLN A 87 4.44 11.46 -0.40
N PRO A 88 5.67 12.00 -0.52
CA PRO A 88 6.18 12.99 0.41
C PRO A 88 5.96 14.37 -0.21
N GLY A 89 5.90 15.42 0.61
CA GLY A 89 5.80 16.81 0.16
C GLY A 89 7.01 17.35 -0.64
N LYS A 90 7.74 16.50 -1.37
CA LYS A 90 8.88 16.90 -2.19
C LYS A 90 8.37 17.54 -3.48
N ARG A 91 8.79 18.81 -3.64
CA ARG A 91 8.53 19.70 -4.75
C ARG A 91 8.85 19.00 -6.09
N GLN A 92 7.86 18.98 -6.97
CA GLN A 92 8.02 18.57 -8.37
C GLN A 92 9.02 19.53 -9.02
N ILE A 93 10.14 18.98 -9.49
CA ILE A 93 10.99 19.65 -10.47
C ILE A 93 10.42 19.20 -11.80
N ASP A 94 9.93 20.13 -12.59
CA ASP A 94 9.38 19.88 -13.91
C ASP A 94 10.51 19.45 -14.86
N ASP A 95 10.93 18.19 -14.77
CA ASP A 95 11.83 17.62 -15.74
C ASP A 95 11.01 17.17 -16.97
N PRO A 96 11.36 17.62 -18.20
CA PRO A 96 10.71 17.14 -19.40
C PRO A 96 10.93 15.63 -19.53
N ALA A 97 9.87 14.91 -19.92
CA ALA A 97 9.92 13.46 -20.08
C ALA A 97 11.15 13.04 -20.92
N PRO A 98 11.89 11.99 -20.52
CA PRO A 98 12.99 11.50 -21.34
C PRO A 98 12.42 11.01 -22.69
N VAL A 99 13.01 11.52 -23.77
CA VAL A 99 12.81 11.11 -25.16
C VAL A 99 13.16 9.64 -25.38
#